data_AF-A0A2J8VHR2-F1
#
_entry.id   AF-A0A2J8VHR2-F1
#
_cell.length_a   1.000
_cell.length_b   1.000
_cell.length_c   1.000
_cell.angle_alpha   90.00
_cell.angle_beta   90.00
_cell.angle_gamma   90.00
#
_symmetry.space_group_name_H-M   'P 1'
#
loop_
_entity.id
_entity.type
_entity.pdbx_description
1 polymer ?
#
loop_
_entity_poly.entity_id
_entity_poly.type
_entity_poly.pdbx_seq_one_letter_code
_entity_poly.pdbx_strand_id
1 'polypeptide(L)' 'MKSRQKGKKKGGAKERVFGCDLQEHLQHSGQEVPQVLKSCAEFVEEYGVVDGIYRLSGVSSNIQKLRRL' A
#
# COMPACT_ATOMS: atom_id res chain seq x y z
N MET A 1 18.73 -21.61 21.65
CA MET A 1 19.01 -20.31 20.99
C MET A 1 17.78 -19.42 21.14
N LYS A 2 17.91 -18.26 21.81
CA LYS A 2 16.78 -17.37 22.12
C LYS A 2 16.39 -16.53 20.89
N SER A 3 15.18 -16.69 20.39
CA SER A 3 14.64 -15.89 19.28
C SER A 3 14.38 -14.45 19.76
N ARG A 4 15.11 -13.49 19.21
CA ARG A 4 14.86 -12.05 19.40
C ARG A 4 13.55 -11.69 18.70
N GLN A 5 12.43 -11.69 19.41
CA GLN A 5 11.24 -10.95 18.98
C GLN A 5 11.55 -9.45 19.07
N LYS A 6 11.91 -8.87 17.93
CA LYS A 6 12.04 -7.41 17.79
C LYS A 6 10.62 -6.84 17.79
N GLY A 7 10.18 -6.39 18.95
CA GLY A 7 8.88 -5.72 19.15
C GLY A 7 8.70 -4.65 18.09
N LYS A 8 7.78 -4.90 17.15
CA LYS A 8 7.41 -3.95 16.12
C LYS A 8 6.60 -2.88 16.83
N LYS A 9 7.23 -1.72 17.07
CA LYS A 9 6.57 -0.52 17.63
C LYS A 9 5.25 -0.33 16.91
N LYS A 10 4.14 -0.56 17.63
CA LYS A 10 2.79 -0.22 17.18
C LYS A 10 2.71 1.30 17.16
N GLY A 11 3.24 1.94 16.11
CA GLY A 11 2.76 3.26 15.70
C GLY A 11 1.26 3.16 15.55
N GLY A 12 0.53 4.15 16.06
CA GLY A 12 -0.93 4.08 16.23
C GLY A 12 -1.64 3.51 15.01
N ALA A 13 -2.60 2.62 15.24
CA ALA A 13 -3.35 1.92 14.19
C ALA A 13 -4.09 2.87 13.22
N LYS A 14 -4.21 4.15 13.56
CA LYS A 14 -5.01 5.15 12.86
C LYS A 14 -4.48 5.63 11.51
N GLU A 15 -3.25 5.29 11.10
CA GLU A 15 -2.62 5.96 9.94
C GLU A 15 -1.95 5.03 8.91
N ARG A 16 -2.02 3.70 9.10
CA ARG A 16 -1.36 2.77 8.17
C ARG A 16 -2.32 2.31 7.09
N VAL A 17 -2.10 2.76 5.85
CA VAL A 17 -2.82 2.27 4.66
C VAL A 17 -2.41 0.82 4.34
N PHE A 18 -1.12 0.49 4.42
CA PHE A 18 -0.63 -0.85 4.07
C PHE A 18 -0.62 -1.83 5.25
N GLY A 19 -1.23 -3.00 5.04
CA GLY A 19 -1.29 -4.07 6.04
C GLY A 19 -2.27 -3.82 7.17
N CYS A 20 -3.24 -2.91 6.97
CA CYS A 20 -4.43 -2.78 7.80
C CYS A 20 -5.55 -3.69 7.28
N ASP A 21 -6.59 -3.87 8.10
CA ASP A 21 -7.81 -4.54 7.67
C ASP A 21 -8.59 -3.64 6.68
N LEU A 22 -9.06 -4.24 5.59
CA LEU A 22 -9.74 -3.49 4.53
C LEU A 22 -11.07 -2.92 5.04
N GLN A 23 -11.85 -3.69 5.80
CA GLN A 23 -13.15 -3.25 6.28
C GLN A 23 -13.00 -2.07 7.26
N GLU A 24 -12.04 -2.15 8.19
CA GLU A 24 -11.73 -1.01 9.09
C GLU A 24 -11.30 0.24 8.30
N HIS A 25 -10.50 0.06 7.25
CA HIS A 25 -10.03 1.17 6.42
C HIS A 25 -11.17 1.86 5.65
N LEU A 26 -12.09 1.08 5.07
CA LEU A 26 -13.25 1.62 4.35
C LEU A 26 -14.23 2.31 5.31
N GLN A 27 -14.49 1.71 6.47
CA GLN A 27 -15.33 2.31 7.52
C GLN A 27 -14.75 3.64 8.03
N HIS A 28 -13.44 3.72 8.26
CA HIS A 28 -12.81 4.98 8.70
C HIS A 28 -12.75 6.05 7.62
N SER A 29 -12.55 5.66 6.36
CA SER A 29 -12.46 6.62 5.24
C SER A 29 -13.81 7.02 4.67
N GLY A 30 -14.88 6.25 4.93
CA GLY A 30 -16.20 6.46 4.34
C GLY A 30 -16.22 6.25 2.83
N GLN A 31 -15.24 5.52 2.29
CA GLN A 31 -15.12 5.24 0.86
C GLN A 31 -15.41 3.77 0.56
N GLU A 32 -15.99 3.50 -0.60
CA GLU A 32 -16.24 2.13 -1.10
C GLU A 32 -14.96 1.43 -1.60
N VAL A 33 -13.96 2.23 -2.01
CA VAL A 33 -12.67 1.75 -2.52
C VAL A 33 -11.56 2.65 -1.94
N PRO A 34 -10.44 2.09 -1.44
CA PRO A 34 -9.35 2.89 -0.89
C PRO A 34 -8.77 3.86 -1.92
N GLN A 35 -8.55 5.12 -1.50
CA GLN A 35 -8.04 6.18 -2.39
C GLN A 35 -6.73 5.79 -3.10
N VAL A 36 -5.83 5.07 -2.42
CA VAL A 36 -4.57 4.60 -3.01
C VAL A 36 -4.80 3.69 -4.22
N LEU A 37 -5.84 2.85 -4.20
CA LEU A 37 -6.15 1.96 -5.31
C LEU A 37 -6.72 2.74 -6.50
N LYS A 38 -7.60 3.72 -6.24
CA LYS A 38 -8.15 4.60 -7.28
C LYS A 38 -7.05 5.37 -8.01
N SER A 39 -6.21 6.08 -7.25
CA SER A 39 -5.13 6.89 -7.83
C SER A 39 -4.09 6.05 -8.56
N CYS A 40 -3.76 4.84 -8.07
CA CYS A 40 -2.88 3.95 -8.80
C CYS A 40 -3.51 3.40 -10.09
N ALA A 41 -4.81 3.09 -10.08
CA ALA A 41 -5.53 2.62 -11.27
C ALA A 41 -5.59 3.72 -12.34
N GLU A 42 -6.05 4.91 -11.98
CA GLU A 42 -6.13 6.09 -12.86
C GLU A 42 -4.76 6.38 -13.51
N PHE A 43 -3.68 6.37 -12.72
CA PHE A 43 -2.33 6.59 -13.25
C PHE A 43 -1.89 5.51 -14.24
N VAL A 44 -2.20 4.24 -13.97
CA VAL A 44 -1.85 3.15 -14.90
C VAL A 44 -2.69 3.22 -16.19
N GLU A 45 -3.96 3.57 -16.09
CA GLU A 45 -4.84 3.76 -17.25
C GLU A 45 -4.35 4.89 -18.15
N GLU A 46 -3.88 6.00 -17.56
CA GLU A 46 -3.41 7.16 -18.31
C GLU A 46 -1.97 6.98 -18.85
N TYR A 47 -1.06 6.39 -18.08
CA TYR A 47 0.38 6.40 -18.38
C TYR A 47 1.04 5.01 -18.46
N GLY A 48 0.39 3.98 -17.93
CA GLY A 48 1.02 2.69 -17.63
C GLY A 48 0.66 1.56 -18.59
N VAL A 49 -0.22 1.76 -19.57
CA VAL A 49 -0.62 0.70 -20.51
C VAL A 49 0.52 0.38 -21.48
N VAL A 50 1.39 -0.55 -21.07
CA VAL A 50 2.57 -1.01 -21.81
C VAL A 50 2.70 -2.54 -21.75
N ASP A 51 3.54 -3.10 -22.62
CA ASP A 51 3.83 -4.53 -22.62
C ASP A 51 4.39 -5.01 -21.28
N GLY A 52 3.70 -5.97 -20.67
CA GLY A 52 4.10 -6.51 -19.37
C GLY A 52 3.75 -5.63 -18.17
N ILE A 53 2.83 -4.67 -18.32
CA ILE A 53 2.18 -4.00 -17.18
C ILE A 53 1.68 -5.04 -16.17
N TYR A 54 1.87 -4.74 -14.87
CA TYR A 54 1.66 -5.64 -13.73
C TYR A 54 2.53 -6.91 -13.66
N ARG A 55 3.21 -7.32 -14.75
CA ARG A 55 4.10 -8.50 -14.78
C ARG A 55 5.55 -8.14 -14.49
N LEU A 56 6.05 -7.06 -15.10
CA LEU A 56 7.44 -6.64 -14.94
C LEU A 56 7.63 -5.91 -13.61
N SER A 57 8.65 -6.31 -12.86
CA SER A 57 8.95 -5.73 -11.55
C SER A 57 9.43 -4.29 -11.67
N GLY A 58 8.80 -3.39 -10.92
CA GLY A 58 9.30 -2.03 -10.71
C GLY A 58 10.53 -1.97 -9.78
N VAL A 59 11.08 -0.77 -9.63
CA VAL A 59 12.25 -0.53 -8.77
C VAL A 59 11.85 -0.62 -7.29
N SER A 60 12.39 -1.62 -6.57
CA SER A 60 12.04 -1.91 -5.17
C SER A 60 12.20 -0.71 -4.22
N SER A 61 13.25 0.09 -4.39
CA SER A 61 13.48 1.27 -3.54
C SER A 61 12.41 2.36 -3.74
N ASN A 62 11.89 2.54 -4.97
CA ASN A 62 10.80 3.47 -5.25
C ASN A 62 9.49 2.99 -4.62
N ILE A 63 9.20 1.69 -4.72
CA ILE A 63 8.00 1.07 -4.09
C ILE A 63 8.05 1.24 -2.56
N GLN A 64 9.22 1.04 -1.94
CA GLN A 64 9.37 1.22 -0.49
C GLN A 64 9.20 2.68 -0.04
N LYS A 65 9.55 3.67 -0.87
CA LYS A 65 9.29 5.08 -0.60
C LYS A 65 7.80 5.38 -0.67
N LEU A 66 7.12 4.93 -1.74
CA LEU A 66 5.68 5.12 -1.93
C LEU A 66 4.86 4.53 -0.76
N ARG A 67 5.28 3.39 -0.22
CA ARG A 67 4.61 2.73 0.91
C ARG A 67 4.70 3.50 2.25
N ARG A 68 5.62 4.46 2.36
CA ARG A 68 5.87 5.24 3.59
C ARG A 68 5.33 6.66 3.53
N LEU A 69 4.88 7.10 2.35
CA LEU A 69 4.05 8.30 2.21
C LEU A 69 2.73 8.07 2.93
#